data_AF-A0A7Y5A6F8-F1
#
_entry.id   AF-A0A7Y5A6F8-F1
#
_cell.length_a   1.000
_cell.length_b   1.000
_cell.length_c   1.000
_cell.angle_alpha   90.00
_cell.angle_beta   90.00
_cell.angle_gamma   90.00
#
_symmetry.space_group_name_H-M   'P 1'
#
loop_
_entity.id
_entity.type
_entity.pdbx_description
1 polymer ?
#
loop_
_entity_poly.entity_id
_entity_poly.type
_entity_poly.pdbx_seq_one_letter_code
_entity_poly.pdbx_strand_id
1 'polypeptide(L)'
;MNRSVIVKFVIPFVRWYILMIILTIAIDYILHRLQWASVGLYFGYIGTALVILSFIYSLRKRKIIASGSPKKLLIMHEYFAWLGSVLLLVHAGIHFNAILPWLAIIMLLINVASGLVGKYLLKKSTESLKVRKSALIELGIDEVEAERKLFWDSVTVDLMDNWRTVHIPISLLFGILVILHIVTILMY
;
A
#
# COMPACT_ATOMS: atom_id res chain seq x y z
N MET A 1 -30.34 5.27 -1.68
CA MET A 1 -29.38 6.32 -1.28
C MET A 1 -28.12 6.20 -2.13
N ASN A 2 -27.93 7.11 -3.10
CA ASN A 2 -26.71 7.17 -3.91
C ASN A 2 -25.52 7.54 -3.01
N ARG A 3 -24.72 6.55 -2.61
CA ARG A 3 -23.44 6.83 -1.94
C ARG A 3 -22.59 7.61 -2.92
N SER A 4 -22.03 8.75 -2.50
CA SER A 4 -21.18 9.57 -3.36
C SER A 4 -20.03 8.71 -3.91
N VAL A 5 -19.61 8.99 -5.14
CA VAL A 5 -18.51 8.28 -5.81
C VAL A 5 -17.26 8.24 -4.89
N ILE A 6 -17.04 9.29 -4.10
CA ILE A 6 -15.99 9.37 -3.07
C ILE A 6 -16.10 8.23 -2.05
N VAL A 7 -17.30 8.01 -1.51
CA VAL A 7 -17.58 6.97 -0.50
C VAL A 7 -17.36 5.56 -1.08
N LYS A 8 -17.64 5.31 -2.36
CA LYS A 8 -17.46 3.99 -2.98
C LYS A 8 -15.99 3.56 -3.09
N PHE A 9 -15.06 4.52 -3.27
CA PHE A 9 -13.64 4.23 -3.53
C PHE A 9 -12.72 4.50 -2.33
N VAL A 10 -13.07 5.43 -1.44
CA VAL A 10 -12.30 5.67 -0.20
C VAL A 10 -12.61 4.62 0.86
N ILE A 11 -13.85 4.09 0.91
CA ILE A 11 -14.22 3.05 1.88
C ILE A 11 -13.33 1.79 1.77
N PRO A 12 -13.09 1.21 0.58
CA PRO A 12 -12.17 0.08 0.46
C PRO A 12 -10.78 0.37 1.03
N PHE A 13 -10.21 1.55 0.73
CA PHE A 13 -8.94 2.00 1.29
C PHE A 13 -8.97 1.97 2.83
N VAL A 14 -9.95 2.67 3.43
CA VAL A 14 -10.09 2.80 4.89
C VAL A 14 -10.33 1.43 5.52
N ARG A 15 -11.17 0.59 4.90
CA ARG A 15 -11.47 -0.76 5.39
C ARG A 15 -10.23 -1.64 5.43
N TRP A 16 -9.43 -1.68 4.36
CA TRP A 16 -8.22 -2.49 4.32
C TRP A 16 -7.17 -2.03 5.34
N TYR A 17 -7.06 -0.72 5.54
CA TYR A 17 -6.13 -0.15 6.51
C TYR A 17 -6.59 -0.41 7.96
N ILE A 18 -7.86 -0.15 8.28
CA ILE A 18 -8.44 -0.44 9.61
C ILE A 18 -8.40 -1.94 9.90
N LEU A 19 -8.71 -2.79 8.93
CA LEU A 19 -8.66 -4.24 9.09
C LEU A 19 -7.25 -4.71 9.46
N MET A 20 -6.21 -4.13 8.85
CA MET A 20 -4.81 -4.41 9.20
C MET A 20 -4.53 -4.09 10.67
N ILE A 21 -4.96 -2.91 11.14
CA ILE A 21 -4.77 -2.48 12.54
C ILE A 21 -5.54 -3.37 13.51
N ILE A 22 -6.82 -3.64 13.22
CA ILE A 22 -7.67 -4.50 14.06
C ILE A 22 -7.08 -5.90 14.15
N LEU A 23 -6.66 -6.49 13.03
CA LEU A 23 -6.05 -7.82 13.03
C LEU A 23 -4.72 -7.85 13.79
N THR A 24 -3.89 -6.82 13.62
CA THR A 24 -2.65 -6.70 14.39
C THR A 24 -2.93 -6.73 15.88
N ILE A 25 -3.82 -5.86 16.36
CA ILE A 25 -4.18 -5.77 17.79
C ILE A 25 -4.81 -7.08 18.27
N ALA A 26 -5.71 -7.68 17.49
CA ALA A 26 -6.37 -8.91 17.86
C ALA A 26 -5.40 -10.09 17.97
N ILE A 27 -4.49 -10.25 17.00
CA ILE A 27 -3.48 -11.32 17.01
C ILE A 27 -2.52 -11.10 18.17
N ASP A 28 -2.01 -9.89 18.36
CA ASP A 28 -1.10 -9.56 19.44
C ASP A 28 -1.73 -9.82 20.83
N TYR A 29 -2.98 -9.38 21.02
CA TYR A 29 -3.75 -9.64 22.23
C TYR A 29 -3.92 -11.14 22.51
N ILE A 30 -4.26 -11.93 21.49
CA ILE A 30 -4.39 -13.39 21.62
C ILE A 30 -3.06 -14.03 22.03
N LEU A 31 -1.95 -13.65 21.38
CA LEU A 31 -0.63 -14.17 21.72
C LEU A 31 -0.25 -13.87 23.18
N HIS A 32 -0.48 -12.65 23.65
CA HIS A 32 -0.23 -12.27 25.04
C HIS A 32 -1.15 -13.03 26.01
N ARG A 33 -2.44 -13.19 25.67
CA ARG A 33 -3.40 -13.91 26.52
C ARG A 33 -3.04 -15.39 26.68
N LEU A 34 -2.47 -16.00 25.64
CA LEU A 34 -2.00 -17.38 25.63
C LEU A 34 -0.56 -17.55 26.16
N GLN A 35 0.10 -16.46 26.58
CA GLN A 35 1.52 -16.45 26.98
C GLN A 35 2.48 -16.91 25.88
N TRP A 36 2.09 -16.71 24.62
CA TRP A 36 2.85 -17.08 23.41
C TRP A 36 3.45 -15.84 22.71
N ALA A 37 3.72 -14.77 23.46
CA ALA A 37 4.26 -13.53 22.90
C ALA A 37 5.58 -13.76 22.12
N SER A 38 6.39 -14.76 22.50
CA SER A 38 7.61 -15.15 21.77
C SER A 38 7.36 -15.57 20.32
N VAL A 39 6.16 -16.02 19.97
CA VAL A 39 5.78 -16.36 18.58
C VAL A 39 5.88 -15.13 17.66
N GLY A 40 5.66 -13.92 18.19
CA GLY A 40 5.81 -12.69 17.43
C GLY A 40 7.23 -12.47 16.88
N LEU A 41 8.26 -13.12 17.43
CA LEU A 41 9.61 -13.12 16.84
C LEU A 41 9.62 -13.80 15.46
N TYR A 42 8.95 -14.94 15.34
CA TYR A 42 8.87 -15.66 14.06
C TYR A 42 8.07 -14.89 13.01
N PHE A 43 7.08 -14.11 13.43
CA PHE A 43 6.35 -13.21 12.54
C PHE A 43 7.24 -12.11 11.96
N GLY A 44 8.30 -11.69 12.64
CA GLY A 44 9.32 -10.81 12.08
C GLY A 44 9.99 -11.41 10.84
N TYR A 45 10.46 -12.65 10.93
CA TYR A 45 11.10 -13.35 9.80
C TYR A 45 10.12 -13.61 8.65
N ILE A 46 8.93 -14.15 8.96
CA ILE A 46 7.91 -14.47 7.94
C ILE A 46 7.40 -13.19 7.28
N GLY A 47 7.12 -12.15 8.06
CA GLY A 47 6.66 -10.85 7.56
C GLY A 47 7.70 -10.20 6.63
N THR A 48 8.98 -10.22 7.04
CA THR A 48 10.08 -9.73 6.20
C THR A 48 10.18 -10.50 4.89
N ALA A 49 10.09 -11.83 4.93
CA ALA A 49 10.11 -12.66 3.72
C ALA A 49 8.95 -12.33 2.78
N LEU A 50 7.73 -12.17 3.29
CA LEU A 50 6.56 -11.77 2.48
C LEU A 50 6.74 -10.39 1.84
N VAL A 51 7.25 -9.41 2.60
CA VAL A 51 7.53 -8.07 2.06
C VAL A 51 8.59 -8.14 0.97
N ILE A 52 9.67 -8.91 1.15
CA ILE A 52 10.70 -9.13 0.11
C ILE A 52 10.08 -9.76 -1.15
N LEU A 53 9.29 -10.83 -1.00
CA LEU A 53 8.62 -11.50 -2.11
C LEU A 53 7.63 -10.57 -2.85
N SER A 54 7.04 -9.60 -2.14
CA SER A 54 6.16 -8.62 -2.78
C SER A 54 6.88 -7.78 -3.85
N PHE A 55 8.20 -7.61 -3.78
CA PHE A 55 8.98 -6.84 -4.75
C PHE A 55 9.16 -7.54 -6.11
N ILE A 56 8.75 -8.80 -6.26
CA ILE A 56 8.74 -9.49 -7.56
C ILE A 56 7.94 -8.70 -8.59
N TYR A 57 6.82 -8.08 -8.19
CA TYR A 57 6.06 -7.19 -9.06
C TYR A 57 6.91 -6.00 -9.56
N SER A 58 7.66 -5.37 -8.66
CA SER A 58 8.53 -4.24 -9.00
C SER A 58 9.63 -4.66 -9.98
N LEU A 59 10.23 -5.83 -9.80
CA LEU A 59 11.21 -6.40 -10.75
C LEU A 59 10.58 -6.61 -12.13
N ARG A 60 9.36 -7.19 -12.18
CA ARG A 60 8.63 -7.40 -13.44
C ARG A 60 8.30 -6.10 -14.14
N LYS A 61 7.80 -5.10 -13.39
CA LYS A 61 7.41 -3.79 -13.91
C LYS A 61 8.61 -3.02 -14.46
N ARG A 62 9.79 -3.19 -13.88
CA ARG A 62 11.08 -2.66 -14.36
C ARG A 62 11.72 -3.48 -15.49
N LYS A 63 11.05 -4.55 -15.95
CA LYS A 63 11.53 -5.47 -16.99
C LYS A 63 12.84 -6.20 -16.64
N ILE A 64 13.18 -6.29 -15.35
CA ILE A 64 14.33 -7.09 -14.87
C ILE A 64 14.04 -8.58 -15.01
N ILE A 65 12.77 -8.97 -14.79
CA ILE A 65 12.26 -10.31 -15.08
C ILE A 65 11.20 -10.25 -16.18
N ALA A 66 11.15 -11.27 -17.03
CA ALA A 66 10.20 -11.37 -18.14
C ALA A 66 8.96 -12.24 -17.83
N SER A 67 9.07 -13.15 -16.86
CA SER A 67 8.03 -14.11 -16.52
C SER A 67 6.91 -13.50 -15.67
N GLY A 68 5.70 -14.08 -15.80
CA GLY A 68 4.53 -13.70 -15.01
C GLY A 68 3.71 -12.53 -15.59
N SER A 69 2.40 -12.58 -15.31
CA SER A 69 1.46 -11.53 -15.70
C SER A 69 1.58 -10.33 -14.75
N PRO A 70 1.77 -9.09 -15.25
CA PRO A 70 1.85 -7.89 -14.40
C PRO A 70 0.65 -7.72 -13.48
N LYS A 71 -0.56 -8.06 -13.96
CA LYS A 71 -1.80 -7.97 -13.16
C LYS A 71 -1.80 -8.96 -12.00
N LYS A 72 -1.42 -10.21 -12.24
CA LYS A 72 -1.34 -11.24 -11.18
C LYS A 72 -0.28 -10.88 -10.15
N LEU A 73 0.90 -10.44 -10.61
CA LEU A 73 1.98 -10.05 -9.72
C LEU A 73 1.65 -8.82 -8.88
N LEU A 74 0.91 -7.85 -9.43
CA LEU A 74 0.41 -6.72 -8.64
C LEU A 74 -0.54 -7.18 -7.52
N ILE A 75 -1.46 -8.10 -7.81
CA ILE A 75 -2.35 -8.66 -6.79
C ILE A 75 -1.54 -9.40 -5.71
N MET A 76 -0.54 -10.18 -6.10
CA MET A 76 0.35 -10.85 -5.14
C MET A 76 1.15 -9.84 -4.30
N HIS A 77 1.67 -8.79 -4.91
CA HIS A 77 2.36 -7.71 -4.20
C HIS A 77 1.46 -7.08 -3.13
N GLU A 78 0.20 -6.76 -3.49
CA GLU A 78 -0.77 -6.19 -2.55
C GLU A 78 -1.05 -7.13 -1.36
N TYR A 79 -1.30 -8.42 -1.62
CA TYR A 79 -1.59 -9.37 -0.54
C TYR A 79 -0.35 -9.67 0.32
N PHE A 80 0.81 -9.89 -0.29
CA PHE A 80 2.05 -10.19 0.45
C PHE A 80 2.53 -8.97 1.25
N ALA A 81 2.47 -7.77 0.67
CA ALA A 81 2.83 -6.56 1.40
C ALA A 81 1.86 -6.32 2.57
N TRP A 82 0.55 -6.51 2.36
CA TRP A 82 -0.44 -6.31 3.43
C TRP A 82 -0.31 -7.36 4.54
N LEU A 83 -0.24 -8.65 4.20
CA LEU A 83 -0.06 -9.72 5.18
C LEU A 83 1.28 -9.59 5.91
N GLY A 84 2.36 -9.31 5.17
CA GLY A 84 3.67 -9.05 5.74
C GLY A 84 3.65 -7.88 6.71
N SER A 85 2.91 -6.80 6.39
CA SER A 85 2.73 -5.65 7.28
C SER A 85 2.01 -6.02 8.58
N VAL A 86 0.94 -6.84 8.52
CA VAL A 86 0.26 -7.34 9.72
C VAL A 86 1.25 -8.11 10.60
N LEU A 87 2.01 -9.05 10.03
CA LEU A 87 2.97 -9.86 10.79
C LEU A 87 4.09 -9.01 11.40
N LEU A 88 4.61 -8.03 10.67
CA LEU A 88 5.63 -7.09 11.18
C LEU A 88 5.08 -6.19 12.30
N LEU A 89 3.83 -5.76 12.21
CA LEU A 89 3.20 -4.97 13.26
C LEU A 89 2.91 -5.81 14.52
N VAL A 90 2.57 -7.10 14.38
CA VAL A 90 2.46 -8.00 15.54
C VAL A 90 3.84 -8.24 16.17
N HIS A 91 4.88 -8.45 15.35
CA HIS A 91 6.26 -8.56 15.82
C HIS A 91 6.72 -7.32 16.61
N ALA A 92 6.29 -6.13 16.19
CA ALA A 92 6.61 -4.89 16.88
C ALA A 92 6.12 -4.81 18.34
N GLY A 93 5.09 -5.58 18.71
CA GLY A 93 4.61 -5.72 20.09
C GLY A 93 5.68 -6.24 21.07
N ILE A 94 6.83 -6.71 20.58
CA ILE A 94 7.95 -7.18 21.41
C ILE A 94 8.99 -6.07 21.67
N HIS A 95 9.03 -5.00 20.87
CA HIS A 95 10.14 -4.03 20.84
C HIS A 95 9.76 -2.62 21.33
N PHE A 96 9.18 -2.51 22.53
CA PHE A 96 8.65 -1.23 23.05
C PHE A 96 9.69 -0.15 23.41
N ASN A 97 10.93 -0.52 23.73
CA ASN A 97 11.91 0.40 24.36
C ASN A 97 12.96 1.00 23.40
N ALA A 98 12.85 0.80 22.08
CA ALA A 98 13.86 1.25 21.13
C ALA A 98 13.28 2.17 20.04
N ILE A 99 13.92 3.33 19.83
CA ILE A 99 13.46 4.36 18.88
C ILE A 99 13.48 3.86 17.44
N LEU A 100 14.51 3.09 17.05
CA LEU A 100 14.69 2.64 15.67
C LEU A 100 13.53 1.73 15.18
N PRO A 101 13.09 0.69 15.94
CA PRO A 101 11.87 -0.05 15.64
C PRO A 101 10.62 0.84 15.51
N TRP A 102 10.44 1.83 16.40
CA TRP A 102 9.32 2.76 16.32
C TRP A 102 9.29 3.56 15.02
N LEU A 103 10.45 4.05 14.56
CA LEU A 103 10.56 4.72 13.27
C LEU A 103 10.21 3.78 12.11
N ALA A 104 10.66 2.52 12.17
CA ALA A 104 10.32 1.51 11.17
C ALA A 104 8.81 1.22 11.13
N ILE A 105 8.13 1.16 12.27
CA ILE A 105 6.66 0.98 12.37
C ILE A 105 5.93 2.17 11.72
N ILE A 106 6.30 3.40 12.08
CA ILE A 106 5.68 4.60 11.50
C ILE A 106 5.86 4.61 9.98
N MET A 107 7.07 4.32 9.50
CA MET A 107 7.33 4.27 8.07
C MET A 107 6.64 3.10 7.36
N LEU A 108 6.46 1.94 8.01
CA LEU A 108 5.65 0.84 7.50
C LEU A 108 4.20 1.29 7.27
N LEU A 109 3.60 1.94 8.27
CA LEU A 109 2.24 2.46 8.21
C LEU A 109 2.07 3.49 7.09
N ILE A 110 3.00 4.45 6.98
CA ILE A 110 3.05 5.43 5.89
C ILE A 110 3.20 4.74 4.54
N ASN A 111 4.05 3.73 4.43
CA ASN A 111 4.28 2.98 3.20
C ASN A 111 3.01 2.24 2.73
N VAL A 112 2.32 1.54 3.64
CA VAL A 112 1.05 0.86 3.34
C VAL A 112 -0.02 1.86 2.92
N ALA A 113 -0.17 2.96 3.67
CA ALA A 113 -1.12 4.02 3.33
C ALA A 113 -0.84 4.61 1.94
N SER A 114 0.42 4.93 1.65
CA SER A 114 0.85 5.46 0.34
C SER A 114 0.54 4.49 -0.82
N GLY A 115 0.78 3.19 -0.63
CA GLY A 115 0.47 2.17 -1.65
C GLY A 115 -1.03 2.04 -1.92
N LEU A 116 -1.86 2.03 -0.85
CA LEU A 116 -3.31 1.97 -0.98
C LEU A 116 -3.89 3.27 -1.60
N VAL A 117 -3.30 4.44 -1.31
CA VAL A 117 -3.66 5.70 -1.99
C VAL A 117 -3.44 5.58 -3.49
N GLY A 118 -2.26 5.13 -3.93
CA GLY A 118 -1.97 4.93 -5.35
C GLY A 118 -2.96 4.01 -6.05
N LYS A 119 -3.33 2.89 -5.40
CA LYS A 119 -4.29 1.92 -5.95
C LYS A 119 -5.70 2.49 -6.11
N TYR A 120 -6.26 3.08 -5.06
CA TYR A 120 -7.68 3.46 -5.04
C TYR A 120 -7.92 4.85 -5.61
N LEU A 121 -6.99 5.78 -5.44
CA LEU A 121 -7.12 7.14 -5.94
C LEU A 121 -6.95 7.19 -7.46
N LEU A 122 -5.94 6.53 -8.04
CA LEU A 122 -5.74 6.48 -9.50
C LEU A 122 -6.95 5.85 -10.19
N LYS A 123 -7.39 4.69 -9.72
CA LYS A 123 -8.57 4.00 -10.29
C LYS A 123 -9.80 4.91 -10.31
N LYS A 124 -10.06 5.62 -9.20
CA LYS A 124 -11.17 6.56 -9.09
C LYS A 124 -11.01 7.73 -10.05
N SER A 125 -9.85 8.35 -10.09
CA SER A 125 -9.60 9.53 -10.94
C SER A 125 -9.76 9.17 -12.42
N THR A 126 -9.22 8.03 -12.86
CA THR A 126 -9.37 7.55 -14.25
C THR A 126 -10.83 7.19 -14.58
N GLU A 127 -11.55 6.49 -13.71
CA GLU A 127 -12.97 6.16 -13.93
C GLU A 127 -13.85 7.42 -13.96
N SER A 128 -13.60 8.39 -13.06
CA SER A 128 -14.31 9.66 -13.01
C SER A 128 -14.08 10.51 -14.26
N LEU A 129 -12.85 10.58 -14.74
CA LEU A 129 -12.52 11.32 -15.97
C LEU A 129 -13.23 10.72 -17.19
N LYS A 130 -13.26 9.38 -17.29
CA LYS A 130 -13.99 8.68 -18.37
C LYS A 130 -15.49 8.97 -18.34
N VAL A 131 -16.13 8.87 -17.18
CA VAL A 131 -17.56 9.15 -17.04
C VAL A 131 -17.88 10.60 -17.41
N ARG A 132 -17.05 11.57 -16.98
CA ARG A 132 -17.22 12.98 -17.35
C ARG A 132 -17.03 13.21 -18.85
N LYS A 133 -16.01 12.61 -19.47
CA LYS A 133 -15.78 12.71 -20.93
C LYS A 133 -16.98 12.15 -21.70
N SER A 134 -17.47 10.96 -21.34
CA SER A 134 -18.66 10.36 -21.96
C SER A 134 -19.90 11.23 -21.82
N ALA A 135 -20.16 11.79 -20.63
CA ALA A 135 -21.30 12.67 -20.42
C ALA A 135 -21.24 13.95 -21.26
N LEU A 136 -20.06 14.54 -21.48
CA LEU A 136 -19.91 15.72 -22.35
C LEU A 136 -20.17 15.37 -23.83
N ILE A 137 -19.68 14.22 -24.29
CA ILE A 137 -19.92 13.72 -25.65
C ILE A 137 -21.41 13.44 -25.88
N GLU A 138 -22.08 12.82 -24.89
CA GLU A 138 -23.54 12.58 -24.95
C GLU A 138 -24.36 13.88 -24.99
N LEU A 139 -23.84 14.98 -24.42
CA LEU A 139 -24.44 16.31 -24.51
C LEU A 139 -24.15 17.03 -25.85
N GLY A 140 -23.50 16.34 -26.81
CA GLY A 140 -23.18 16.88 -28.13
C GLY A 140 -21.99 17.83 -28.14
N ILE A 141 -21.17 17.85 -27.09
CA ILE A 141 -19.91 18.62 -27.08
C ILE A 141 -18.89 17.86 -27.90
N ASP A 142 -18.25 18.56 -28.85
CA ASP A 142 -17.16 18.03 -29.65
C ASP A 142 -15.99 17.53 -28.77
N GLU A 143 -15.29 16.50 -29.24
CA GLU A 143 -14.26 15.82 -28.45
C GLU A 143 -13.11 16.76 -28.02
N VAL A 144 -12.71 17.69 -28.90
CA VAL A 144 -11.64 18.67 -28.61
C VAL A 144 -12.08 19.62 -27.50
N GLU A 145 -13.35 20.04 -27.50
CA GLU A 145 -13.89 20.93 -26.50
C GLU A 145 -14.15 20.22 -25.17
N ALA A 146 -14.54 18.94 -25.20
CA ALA A 146 -14.64 18.11 -24.02
C ALA A 146 -13.28 17.91 -23.33
N GLU A 147 -12.20 17.71 -24.10
CA GLU A 147 -10.84 17.62 -23.56
C GLU A 147 -10.36 18.93 -22.95
N ARG A 148 -10.64 20.07 -23.59
CA ARG A 148 -10.33 21.40 -23.04
C ARG A 148 -11.01 21.62 -21.69
N LYS A 149 -12.29 21.25 -21.57
CA LYS A 149 -13.06 21.36 -20.32
C LYS A 149 -12.55 20.43 -19.21
N LEU A 150 -11.94 19.31 -19.56
CA LEU A 150 -11.41 18.32 -18.61
C LEU A 150 -9.90 18.42 -18.41
N PHE A 151 -9.23 19.42 -18.98
CA PHE A 151 -7.76 19.54 -18.95
C PHE A 151 -7.17 19.47 -17.53
N TRP A 152 -7.72 20.21 -16.57
CA TRP A 152 -7.20 20.19 -15.19
C TRP A 152 -7.45 18.85 -14.48
N ASP A 153 -8.58 18.20 -14.79
CA ASP A 153 -8.89 16.87 -14.27
C ASP A 153 -7.93 15.82 -14.87
N SER A 154 -7.62 15.90 -16.17
CA SER A 154 -6.68 14.99 -16.84
C SER A 154 -5.26 15.17 -16.32
N VAL A 155 -4.79 16.41 -16.16
CA VAL A 155 -3.47 16.72 -15.56
C VAL A 155 -3.36 16.12 -14.17
N THR A 156 -4.41 16.22 -13.35
CA THR A 156 -4.44 15.63 -12.01
C THR A 156 -4.40 14.10 -12.06
N VAL A 157 -5.11 13.49 -13.00
CA VAL A 157 -5.09 12.03 -13.22
C VAL A 157 -3.69 11.56 -13.66
N ASP A 158 -3.04 12.30 -14.55
CA ASP A 158 -1.70 11.98 -15.06
C ASP A 158 -0.62 12.07 -13.96
N LEU A 159 -0.75 13.05 -13.06
CA LEU A 159 0.06 13.12 -11.83
C LEU A 159 -0.13 11.86 -10.97
N MET A 160 -1.36 11.38 -10.83
CA MET A 160 -1.66 10.16 -10.07
C MET A 160 -1.20 8.89 -10.78
N ASP A 161 -1.16 8.86 -12.11
CA ASP A 161 -0.63 7.72 -12.86
C ASP A 161 0.87 7.51 -12.58
N ASN A 162 1.55 8.60 -12.22
CA ASN A 162 2.94 8.61 -11.80
C ASN A 162 3.15 8.47 -10.29
N TRP A 163 2.12 8.14 -9.48
CA TRP A 163 2.21 8.05 -8.01
C TRP A 163 3.37 7.19 -7.49
N ARG A 164 3.86 6.24 -8.31
CA ARG A 164 5.07 5.46 -8.02
C ARG A 164 6.30 6.32 -7.67
N THR A 165 6.43 7.53 -8.22
CA THR A 165 7.57 8.42 -7.96
C THR A 165 7.58 8.92 -6.52
N VAL A 166 6.40 8.98 -5.89
CA VAL A 166 6.24 9.29 -4.46
C VAL A 166 6.32 8.03 -3.61
N HIS A 167 5.68 6.94 -4.04
CA HIS A 167 5.65 5.70 -3.26
C HIS A 167 7.03 5.03 -3.12
N ILE A 168 7.84 5.01 -4.18
CA ILE A 168 9.15 4.34 -4.17
C ILE A 168 10.11 4.93 -3.12
N PRO A 169 10.32 6.26 -3.02
CA PRO A 169 11.12 6.85 -1.95
C PRO A 169 10.66 6.49 -0.55
N ILE A 170 9.33 6.45 -0.32
CA ILE A 170 8.75 6.04 0.96
C ILE A 170 9.11 4.58 1.28
N SER A 171 8.94 3.67 0.31
CA SER A 171 9.30 2.26 0.47
C SER A 171 10.80 2.06 0.70
N LEU A 172 11.66 2.85 0.04
CA LEU A 172 13.10 2.80 0.24
C LEU A 172 13.50 3.24 1.64
N LEU A 173 12.95 4.34 2.14
CA LEU A 173 13.21 4.82 3.49
C LEU A 173 12.75 3.80 4.55
N PHE A 174 11.57 3.21 4.36
CA PHE A 174 11.11 2.10 5.18
C PHE A 174 12.10 0.93 5.16
N GLY A 175 12.56 0.50 3.97
CA GLY A 175 13.54 -0.57 3.83
C GLY A 175 14.87 -0.29 4.53
N ILE A 176 15.38 0.94 4.45
CA ILE A 176 16.60 1.36 5.16
C ILE A 176 16.42 1.23 6.67
N LEU A 177 15.30 1.70 7.23
CA LEU A 177 15.03 1.60 8.65
C LEU A 177 14.93 0.14 9.12
N VAL A 178 14.30 -0.73 8.32
CA VAL A 178 14.22 -2.16 8.60
C VAL A 178 15.60 -2.82 8.57
N ILE A 179 16.43 -2.52 7.57
CA ILE A 179 17.79 -3.07 7.48
C ILE A 179 18.62 -2.62 8.67
N LEU A 180 18.58 -1.33 9.01
CA LEU A 180 19.27 -0.81 10.19
C LEU A 180 18.79 -1.51 11.46
N HIS A 181 17.49 -1.72 11.62
CA HIS A 181 16.92 -2.43 12.75
C HIS A 181 17.46 -3.87 12.85
N ILE A 182 17.41 -4.63 11.75
CA ILE A 182 17.90 -6.02 11.72
C ILE A 182 19.40 -6.07 12.04
N VAL A 183 20.22 -5.23 11.40
CA VAL A 183 21.67 -5.18 11.64
C VAL A 183 21.96 -4.85 13.10
N THR A 184 21.26 -3.88 13.69
CA THR A 184 21.46 -3.51 15.09
C THR A 184 21.18 -4.68 16.04
N ILE A 185 20.10 -5.42 15.82
CA ILE A 185 19.75 -6.60 16.63
C ILE A 185 20.70 -7.79 16.42
N LEU A 186 21.38 -7.86 15.26
CA LEU A 186 22.38 -8.90 15.02
C LEU A 186 23.75 -8.57 15.64
N MET A 187 24.04 -7.29 15.87
CA MET A 187 25.31 -6.83 16.43
C MET A 187 25.32 -6.80 17.97
N TYR A 188 24.15 -6.64 18.60
CA TYR A 188 23.97 -6.48 20.04
C TYR A 188 22.86 -7.41 20.54
#